data_AF-A0ABD5T992-F1
#
_entry.id   AF-A0ABD5T992-F1
#
_cell.length_a   1.000
_cell.length_b   1.000
_cell.length_c   1.000
_cell.angle_alpha   90.00
_cell.angle_beta   90.00
_cell.angle_gamma   90.00
#
_symmetry.space_group_name_H-M   'P 1'
#
loop_
_entity.id
_entity.type
_entity.pdbx_description
1 polymer ?
#
loop_
_entity_poly.entity_id
_entity_poly.type
_entity_poly.pdbx_seq_one_letter_code
_entity_poly.pdbx_strand_id
1 'polypeptide(L)' 'MTDGTDDTGQEPSTDADEPTPAEAASAFIASADDVYDDYDRGYVDADAALAVLSSRIDDLRDAVDSAAAAENGDEP' A
#
# COMPACT_ATOMS: atom_id res chain seq x y z
N MET A 1 -20.81 2.36 45.91
CA MET A 1 -20.57 1.26 44.97
C MET A 1 -20.62 1.87 43.58
N THR A 2 -19.45 2.15 43.01
CA THR A 2 -19.32 2.54 41.60
C THR A 2 -19.56 1.28 40.78
N ASP A 3 -20.71 1.24 40.13
CA ASP A 3 -21.13 0.19 39.21
C ASP A 3 -20.50 0.42 37.83
N GLY A 4 -20.14 -0.67 37.17
CA GLY A 4 -19.96 -0.72 35.72
C GLY A 4 -18.62 -0.20 35.19
N THR A 5 -17.63 -1.07 35.21
CA THR A 5 -16.66 -1.18 34.13
C THR A 5 -17.41 -1.23 32.80
N ASP A 6 -17.27 -0.21 31.97
CA ASP A 6 -17.41 -0.37 30.52
C ASP A 6 -16.08 0.07 29.92
N ASP A 7 -15.10 -0.80 30.15
CA ASP A 7 -13.91 -0.92 29.34
C ASP A 7 -14.41 -1.40 27.97
N THR A 8 -14.92 -0.48 27.16
CA THR A 8 -14.95 -0.69 25.71
C THR A 8 -13.49 -0.70 25.28
N GLY A 9 -12.84 -1.85 25.49
CA GLY A 9 -11.72 -2.29 24.69
C GLY A 9 -12.21 -2.27 23.25
N GLN A 10 -12.12 -1.09 22.64
CA GLN A 10 -12.08 -0.94 21.22
C GLN A 10 -10.80 -1.63 20.81
N GLU A 11 -10.90 -2.96 20.63
CA GLU A 11 -9.91 -3.71 19.90
C GLU A 11 -9.71 -2.92 18.61
N PRO A 12 -8.50 -2.42 18.31
CA PRO A 12 -8.26 -1.82 17.03
C PRO A 12 -8.54 -2.92 16.02
N SER A 13 -9.65 -2.81 15.28
CA SER A 13 -9.95 -3.72 14.18
C SER A 13 -8.72 -3.71 13.29
N THR A 14 -8.00 -4.83 13.26
CA THR A 14 -6.75 -5.03 12.53
C THR A 14 -6.96 -5.10 11.01
N ASP A 15 -7.99 -4.43 10.50
CA ASP A 15 -8.25 -4.23 9.07
C ASP A 15 -7.61 -2.93 8.54
N ALA A 16 -6.94 -2.17 9.42
CA ALA A 16 -6.21 -0.95 9.07
C ALA A 16 -4.77 -1.20 8.59
N ASP A 17 -4.40 -2.45 8.28
CA ASP A 17 -3.02 -2.83 7.90
C ASP A 17 -2.82 -2.89 6.37
N GLU A 18 -3.89 -2.93 5.57
CA GLU A 18 -3.78 -2.86 4.11
C GLU A 18 -3.69 -1.40 3.63
N PRO A 19 -2.68 -1.04 2.81
CA PRO A 19 -2.54 0.32 2.31
C PRO A 19 -3.73 0.67 1.43
N THR A 20 -4.35 1.82 1.68
CA THR A 20 -5.39 2.31 0.77
C THR A 20 -4.82 2.54 -0.63
N PRO A 21 -5.65 2.52 -1.69
CA PRO A 21 -5.19 2.81 -3.06
C PRO A 21 -4.42 4.12 -3.19
N ALA A 22 -4.78 5.14 -2.40
CA ALA A 22 -4.09 6.42 -2.37
C ALA A 22 -2.70 6.34 -1.73
N GLU A 23 -2.53 5.54 -0.67
CA GLU A 23 -1.25 5.29 -0.03
C GLU A 23 -0.34 4.44 -0.93
N ALA A 24 -0.88 3.40 -1.57
CA ALA A 24 -0.15 2.58 -2.54
C ALA A 24 0.34 3.42 -3.73
N ALA A 25 -0.52 4.29 -4.27
CA ALA A 25 -0.13 5.21 -5.35
C ALA A 25 0.96 6.21 -4.91
N SER A 26 0.86 6.72 -3.68
CA SER A 26 1.88 7.63 -3.13
C SER A 26 3.23 6.93 -2.96
N ALA A 27 3.23 5.69 -2.48
CA ALA A 27 4.43 4.87 -2.35
C ALA A 27 5.04 4.53 -3.72
N PHE A 28 4.21 4.21 -4.71
CA PHE A 28 4.65 3.99 -6.08
C PHE A 28 5.35 5.23 -6.66
N ILE A 29 4.75 6.41 -6.53
CA ILE A 29 5.32 7.66 -7.06
C ILE A 29 6.66 7.95 -6.39
N ALA A 30 6.75 7.85 -5.06
CA ALA A 30 8.00 8.07 -4.34
C ALA A 30 9.09 7.11 -4.81
N SER A 31 8.78 5.81 -4.94
CA SER A 31 9.75 4.84 -5.45
C SER A 31 10.11 5.08 -6.92
N ALA A 32 9.20 5.60 -7.74
CA ALA A 32 9.50 5.92 -9.13
C ALA A 32 10.46 7.11 -9.24
N ASP A 33 10.27 8.15 -8.42
CA ASP A 33 11.19 9.29 -8.33
C ASP A 33 12.61 8.85 -7.92
N ASP A 34 12.74 7.95 -6.92
CA ASP A 34 14.04 7.39 -6.51
C ASP A 34 14.72 6.62 -7.67
N VAL A 35 13.97 5.77 -8.40
CA VAL A 35 14.54 5.02 -9.54
C VAL A 35 14.97 5.95 -10.67
N TYR A 36 14.21 7.02 -10.92
CA TYR A 36 14.58 8.03 -11.91
C TYR A 36 15.85 8.77 -11.51
N ASP A 37 15.99 9.16 -10.26
CA ASP A 37 17.16 9.84 -9.73
C ASP A 37 18.40 8.92 -9.75
N ASP A 38 18.25 7.64 -9.41
CA ASP A 38 19.31 6.63 -9.55
C ASP A 38 19.74 6.43 -11.00
N TYR A 39 18.79 6.41 -11.95
CA TYR A 39 19.08 6.32 -13.38
C TYR A 39 19.78 7.57 -13.91
N ASP A 40 19.30 8.77 -13.55
CA ASP A 40 19.88 10.05 -13.99
C ASP A 40 21.31 10.22 -13.48
N ARG A 41 21.57 9.78 -12.23
CA ARG A 41 22.93 9.74 -11.65
C ARG A 41 23.82 8.65 -12.25
N GLY A 42 23.26 7.75 -13.07
CA GLY A 42 23.97 6.64 -13.69
C GLY A 42 24.32 5.51 -12.71
N TYR A 43 23.59 5.39 -11.59
CA TYR A 43 23.75 4.29 -10.63
C TYR A 43 23.09 2.99 -11.11
N VAL A 44 22.08 3.09 -11.96
CA VAL A 44 21.40 1.95 -12.57
C VAL A 44 21.29 2.12 -14.08
N ASP A 45 21.40 1.01 -14.82
CA ASP A 45 21.13 0.99 -16.26
C ASP A 45 19.62 1.02 -16.54
N ALA A 46 19.24 1.40 -17.76
CA ALA A 46 17.85 1.51 -18.17
C ALA A 46 17.06 0.20 -17.96
N ASP A 47 17.65 -0.94 -18.30
CA ASP A 47 17.00 -2.25 -18.12
C ASP A 47 16.75 -2.57 -16.63
N ALA A 48 17.68 -2.19 -15.76
CA ALA A 48 17.53 -2.37 -14.32
C ALA A 48 16.44 -1.44 -13.75
N ALA A 49 16.43 -0.18 -14.16
CA ALA A 49 15.38 0.77 -13.78
C ALA A 49 13.99 0.29 -14.23
N LEU A 50 13.87 -0.20 -15.47
CA LEU A 50 12.61 -0.75 -15.99
C LEU A 50 12.15 -1.99 -15.23
N ALA A 51 13.07 -2.89 -14.85
CA ALA A 51 12.74 -4.06 -14.04
C ALA A 51 12.18 -3.68 -12.67
N VAL A 52 12.78 -2.69 -12.01
CA VAL A 52 12.28 -2.19 -10.72
C VAL A 52 10.91 -1.55 -10.88
N LEU A 53 10.72 -0.65 -11.86
CA LEU A 53 9.43 -0.01 -12.10
C LEU A 53 8.33 -1.03 -12.43
N SER A 54 8.64 -2.08 -13.20
CA SER A 54 7.69 -3.17 -13.46
C SER A 54 7.21 -3.83 -12.17
N SER A 55 8.14 -4.18 -11.27
CA SER A 55 7.79 -4.76 -9.97
C SER A 55 6.91 -3.83 -9.15
N ARG A 56 7.20 -2.53 -9.14
CA ARG A 56 6.40 -1.53 -8.41
C ARG A 56 5.00 -1.34 -8.99
N ILE A 57 4.84 -1.51 -10.31
CA ILE A 57 3.52 -1.49 -10.96
C ILE A 57 2.71 -2.71 -10.55
N ASP A 58 3.32 -3.89 -10.46
CA ASP A 58 2.62 -5.10 -9.97
C ASP A 58 2.22 -4.94 -8.50
N ASP A 59 3.10 -4.42 -7.64
CA ASP A 59 2.76 -4.10 -6.24
C ASP A 59 1.55 -3.15 -6.13
N LEU A 60 1.49 -2.11 -6.98
CA LEU A 60 0.38 -1.16 -7.01
C LEU A 60 -0.92 -1.81 -7.50
N ARG A 61 -0.85 -2.68 -8.52
CA ARG A 61 -2.02 -3.40 -9.03
C ARG A 61 -2.61 -4.31 -7.96
N ASP A 62 -1.76 -5.06 -7.28
CA ASP A 62 -2.18 -5.97 -6.21
C ASP A 62 -2.85 -5.17 -5.07
N ALA A 63 -2.30 -4.01 -4.69
CA ALA A 63 -2.92 -3.15 -3.68
C ALA A 63 -4.29 -2.60 -4.11
N VAL A 64 -4.44 -2.20 -5.39
CA VAL A 64 -5.72 -1.72 -5.93
C VAL A 64 -6.74 -2.85 -6.02
N ASP A 65 -6.34 -4.03 -6.48
CA ASP A 65 -7.22 -5.19 -6.59
C ASP A 65 -7.63 -5.69 -5.19
N SER A 66 -6.73 -5.66 -4.20
CA SER A 66 -7.07 -6.00 -2.81
C SER A 66 -8.09 -5.02 -2.23
N ALA A 67 -7.89 -3.71 -2.44
CA ALA A 67 -8.84 -2.69 -2.00
C ALA A 67 -10.20 -2.81 -2.70
N ALA A 68 -10.23 -3.12 -4.00
CA ALA A 68 -11.46 -3.35 -4.74
C ALA A 68 -12.19 -4.62 -4.27
N ALA A 69 -11.46 -5.67 -3.89
CA ALA A 69 -12.03 -6.87 -3.30
C ALA A 69 -12.62 -6.59 -1.90
N ALA A 70 -11.96 -5.77 -1.09
CA ALA A 70 -12.44 -5.36 0.24
C ALA A 70 -13.74 -4.52 0.18
N GLU A 71 -13.92 -3.69 -0.85
CA GLU A 71 -15.17 -2.93 -1.04
C GLU A 71 -16.36 -3.80 -1.51
N ASN A 72 -16.11 -4.98 -2.11
CA ASN A 72 -17.15 -5.90 -2.58
C ASN A 72 -17.48 -6.99 -1.55
N GLY A 73 -17.69 -6.59 -0.28
CA GLY A 73 -18.28 -7.44 0.75
C GLY A 73 -19.68 -7.94 0.34
N ASP A 74 -19.72 -8.98 -0.46
CA ASP A 74 -20.87 -9.85 -0.67
C ASP A 74 -20.96 -10.80 0.54
N GLU A 75 -21.83 -10.46 1.48
CA GLU A 75 -22.39 -11.38 2.49
C GLU A 75 -23.91 -11.49 2.26
N PRO A 76 -24.60 -12.63 2.54
CA PRO A 76 -24.13 -13.95 3.00
C PRO A 76 -24.41 -15.15 2.05
#